data_AF-A0A847G8B0-F1
#
_entry.id   AF-A0A847G8B0-F1
#
_cell.length_a   1.000
_cell.length_b   1.000
_cell.length_c   1.000
_cell.angle_alpha   90.00
_cell.angle_beta   90.00
_cell.angle_gamma   90.00
#
_symmetry.space_group_name_H-M   'P 1'
#
loop_
_entity.id
_entity.type
_entity.pdbx_description
1 polymer ?
#
loop_
_entity_poly.entity_id
_entity_poly.type
_entity_poly.pdbx_seq_one_letter_code
_entity_poly.pdbx_strand_id
1 'polypeptide(L)'
;MQNHRELRNWLIGAAAVLIFLIGLTYANHYYAVRNPGGNDFLVHWVGTRALLIDGISPYSDEVAGRIQTIVYGRLAQSGEHQLRVAYPLYSISIFLPFALFPDFALARAVWMTTLELALVGLAIFSIKLADWKPGMGLTIGFILFSLLWYHGLRPLINGNAVILVAFFLTAGLMAIRGRAEELAGVLFAFMTIKPQIALVFLLYMTFWGISNQRWRMLGWLYGTIAVLTAVSTMLIPDWILQNLREVVLYPKYNPPGTPAAIFAEWLPATGRNIGMGLTVILVLVLIIEWFLSRRYEFRGFLWTICLTLTAAQWIGIQTDPGNFIILLPVLALLFSIIHERYKVAGNFFTWFLMALLMGGLWWL
;
A
#
# COMPACT_ATOMS: atom_id res chain seq x y z
N MET A 1 3.96 46.21 -1.32
CA MET A 1 4.45 45.72 0.00
C MET A 1 3.81 44.41 0.45
N GLN A 2 2.50 44.19 0.25
CA GLN A 2 1.81 42.95 0.63
C GLN A 2 2.34 41.71 -0.12
N ASN A 3 2.57 41.83 -1.44
CA ASN A 3 3.09 40.75 -2.29
C ASN A 3 4.50 40.26 -1.88
N HIS A 4 5.36 41.15 -1.36
CA HIS A 4 6.69 40.77 -0.86
C HIS A 4 6.63 40.05 0.49
N ARG A 5 5.66 40.38 1.36
CA ARG A 5 5.47 39.67 2.63
C ARG A 5 4.91 38.27 2.39
N GLU A 6 3.97 38.13 1.45
CA GLU A 6 3.44 36.83 1.04
C GLU A 6 4.52 35.96 0.42
N LEU A 7 5.28 36.48 -0.55
CA LEU A 7 6.41 35.76 -1.15
C LEU A 7 7.45 35.33 -0.10
N ARG A 8 7.81 36.22 0.84
CA ARG A 8 8.72 35.91 1.94
C ARG A 8 8.17 34.78 2.83
N ASN A 9 6.89 34.80 3.16
CA ASN A 9 6.27 33.75 3.97
C ASN A 9 6.27 32.40 3.24
N TRP A 10 6.00 32.40 1.92
CA TRP A 10 6.12 31.20 1.08
C TRP A 10 7.54 30.66 1.05
N LEU A 11 8.54 31.54 0.89
CA LEU A 11 9.96 31.15 0.89
C LEU A 11 10.40 30.58 2.25
N ILE A 12 9.98 31.20 3.36
CA ILE A 12 10.26 30.69 4.71
C ILE A 12 9.59 29.32 4.91
N GLY A 13 8.33 29.18 4.49
CA GLY A 13 7.62 27.90 4.56
C GLY A 13 8.29 26.81 3.73
N ALA A 14 8.67 27.12 2.49
CA ALA A 14 9.38 26.19 1.62
C ALA A 14 10.74 25.79 2.20
N ALA A 15 11.50 26.74 2.74
CA ALA A 15 12.76 26.47 3.42
C ALA A 15 12.57 25.57 4.66
N ALA A 16 11.54 25.83 5.48
CA ALA A 16 11.24 25.01 6.64
C ALA A 16 10.87 23.56 6.26
N VAL A 17 10.04 23.38 5.22
CA VAL A 17 9.72 22.04 4.68
C VAL A 17 10.98 21.36 4.17
N LEU A 18 11.82 22.06 3.42
CA LEU A 18 13.07 21.50 2.89
C LEU A 18 14.02 21.07 4.01
N ILE A 19 14.20 21.90 5.05
CA ILE A 19 15.03 21.58 6.22
C ILE A 19 14.46 20.35 6.95
N PHE A 20 13.13 20.28 7.12
CA PHE A 20 12.48 19.12 7.72
C PHE A 20 12.72 17.84 6.91
N LEU A 21 12.56 17.90 5.59
CA LEU A 21 12.80 16.75 4.70
C LEU A 21 14.26 16.30 4.73
N ILE A 22 15.21 17.24 4.69
CA ILE A 22 16.64 16.93 4.81
C ILE A 22 16.93 16.27 6.17
N GLY A 23 16.39 16.82 7.26
CA GLY A 23 16.55 16.25 8.60
C GLY A 23 15.96 14.85 8.72
N LEU A 24 14.78 14.62 8.14
CA LEU A 24 14.10 13.32 8.13
C LEU A 24 14.88 12.29 7.29
N THR A 25 15.32 12.65 6.09
CA THR A 25 16.18 11.79 5.26
C THR A 25 17.51 11.50 5.93
N TYR A 26 18.11 12.48 6.61
CA TYR A 26 19.34 12.27 7.37
C TYR A 26 19.14 11.27 8.52
N ALA A 27 18.03 11.37 9.27
CA ALA A 27 17.69 10.41 10.32
C ALA A 27 17.48 9.00 9.74
N ASN A 28 16.77 8.89 8.62
CA ASN A 28 16.57 7.63 7.91
C ASN A 28 17.88 7.03 7.39
N HIS A 29 18.80 7.86 6.89
CA HIS A 29 20.12 7.42 6.45
C HIS A 29 20.97 6.92 7.63
N TYR A 30 20.98 7.67 8.73
CA TYR A 30 21.64 7.27 9.97
C TYR A 30 21.14 5.91 10.48
N TYR A 31 19.82 5.68 10.38
CA TYR A 31 19.18 4.40 10.71
C TYR A 31 19.58 3.30 9.72
N ALA A 32 19.47 3.55 8.41
CA ALA A 32 19.73 2.57 7.35
C ALA A 32 21.17 2.04 7.35
N VAL A 33 22.15 2.90 7.65
CA VAL A 33 23.57 2.51 7.77
C VAL A 33 23.81 1.57 8.97
N ARG A 34 23.08 1.77 10.08
CA ARG A 34 23.26 0.98 11.32
C ARG A 34 22.39 -0.27 11.39
N ASN A 35 21.31 -0.29 10.61
CA ASN A 35 20.33 -1.37 10.62
C ASN A 35 20.15 -1.88 9.19
N PRO A 36 21.03 -2.79 8.73
CA PRO A 36 20.88 -3.46 7.44
C PRO A 36 19.49 -4.10 7.32
N GLY A 37 18.92 -4.11 6.12
CA GLY A 37 17.57 -4.56 5.86
C GLY A 37 16.93 -3.75 4.74
N GLY A 38 15.62 -3.56 4.79
CA GLY A 38 14.91 -2.91 3.69
C GLY A 38 14.70 -3.84 2.49
N ASN A 39 14.55 -5.15 2.75
CA ASN A 39 14.57 -6.18 1.72
C ASN A 39 13.47 -5.99 0.66
N ASP A 40 12.29 -5.51 1.06
CA ASP A 40 11.19 -5.25 0.12
C ASP A 40 11.60 -4.15 -0.89
N PHE A 41 12.24 -3.08 -0.43
CA PHE A 41 12.78 -2.05 -1.32
C PHE A 41 14.02 -2.51 -2.09
N LEU A 42 14.93 -3.25 -1.45
CA LEU A 42 16.18 -3.73 -2.04
C LEU A 42 15.92 -4.54 -3.31
N VAL A 43 14.97 -5.48 -3.26
CA VAL A 43 14.60 -6.33 -4.40
C VAL A 43 14.24 -5.47 -5.61
N HIS A 44 13.43 -4.43 -5.41
CA HIS A 44 13.00 -3.55 -6.49
C HIS A 44 14.06 -2.52 -6.91
N TRP A 45 14.90 -2.06 -5.98
CA TRP A 45 16.02 -1.16 -6.27
C TRP A 45 17.07 -1.87 -7.14
N VAL A 46 17.50 -3.08 -6.76
CA VAL A 46 18.44 -3.89 -7.56
C VAL A 46 17.81 -4.25 -8.89
N GLY A 47 16.56 -4.72 -8.91
CA GLY A 47 15.86 -5.07 -10.15
C GLY A 47 15.73 -3.90 -11.11
N THR A 48 15.40 -2.71 -10.61
CA THR A 48 15.32 -1.49 -11.42
C THR A 48 16.69 -1.10 -11.97
N ARG A 49 17.74 -1.15 -11.15
CA ARG A 49 19.11 -0.84 -11.60
C ARG A 49 19.63 -1.84 -12.62
N ALA A 50 19.34 -3.13 -12.46
CA ALA A 50 19.71 -4.17 -13.40
C ALA A 50 19.13 -3.90 -14.80
N LEU A 51 17.87 -3.48 -14.89
CA LEU A 51 17.29 -3.09 -16.17
C LEU A 51 17.94 -1.81 -16.73
N LEU A 52 18.13 -0.79 -15.90
CA LEU A 52 18.59 0.52 -16.37
C LEU A 52 20.07 0.56 -16.77
N ILE A 53 20.91 -0.16 -16.03
CA ILE A 53 22.37 -0.10 -16.15
C ILE A 53 22.87 -1.24 -17.03
N ASP A 54 22.37 -2.44 -16.77
CA ASP A 54 22.89 -3.66 -17.40
C ASP A 54 22.00 -4.14 -18.56
N GLY A 55 20.80 -3.57 -18.73
CA GLY A 55 19.85 -3.97 -19.76
C GLY A 55 19.25 -5.35 -19.55
N ILE A 56 19.35 -5.92 -18.34
CA ILE A 56 18.88 -7.27 -18.04
C ILE A 56 17.52 -7.25 -17.34
N SER A 57 16.73 -8.30 -17.57
CA SER A 57 15.41 -8.40 -16.95
C SER A 57 15.51 -8.47 -15.41
N PRO A 58 14.70 -7.69 -14.68
CA PRO A 58 14.58 -7.80 -13.22
C PRO A 58 14.11 -9.18 -12.74
N TYR A 59 13.47 -9.97 -13.61
CA TYR A 59 12.94 -11.30 -13.31
C TYR A 59 13.94 -12.43 -13.56
N SER A 60 15.17 -12.12 -14.00
CA SER A 60 16.16 -13.15 -14.31
C SER A 60 16.73 -13.81 -13.04
N ASP A 61 17.19 -15.05 -13.20
CA ASP A 61 17.90 -15.77 -12.12
C ASP A 61 19.20 -15.07 -11.71
N GLU A 62 19.83 -14.37 -12.65
CA GLU A 62 21.02 -13.56 -12.38
C GLU A 62 20.71 -12.43 -11.40
N VAL A 63 19.64 -11.66 -11.65
CA VAL A 63 19.22 -10.56 -10.78
C VAL A 63 18.78 -11.10 -9.41
N ALA A 64 18.01 -12.19 -9.38
CA ALA A 64 17.65 -12.85 -8.13
C ALA A 64 18.89 -13.29 -7.34
N GLY A 65 19.89 -13.88 -8.00
CA GLY A 65 21.15 -14.27 -7.39
C GLY A 65 21.92 -13.09 -6.81
N ARG A 66 22.00 -11.96 -7.52
CA ARG A 66 22.62 -10.72 -7.00
C ARG A 66 21.93 -10.23 -5.74
N ILE A 67 20.59 -10.20 -5.71
CA ILE A 67 19.82 -9.79 -4.54
C ILE A 67 20.08 -10.75 -3.36
N GLN A 68 20.06 -12.06 -3.61
CA GLN A 68 20.33 -13.07 -2.59
C GLN A 68 21.74 -12.94 -2.03
N THR A 69 22.76 -12.73 -2.87
CA THR A 69 24.13 -12.52 -2.40
C THR A 69 24.26 -11.25 -1.54
N ILE A 70 23.52 -10.18 -1.85
CA ILE A 70 23.50 -8.97 -1.00
C ILE A 70 22.88 -9.27 0.37
N VAL A 71 21.77 -10.01 0.42
CA VAL A 71 21.04 -10.26 1.67
C VAL A 71 21.65 -11.38 2.52
N TYR A 72 22.05 -12.48 1.89
CA TYR A 72 22.51 -13.70 2.55
C TYR A 72 24.02 -13.93 2.45
N GLY A 73 24.75 -13.16 1.63
CA GLY A 73 26.16 -13.42 1.31
C GLY A 73 26.37 -14.61 0.36
N ARG A 74 25.29 -15.28 -0.05
CA ARG A 74 25.25 -16.46 -0.92
C ARG A 74 23.89 -16.58 -1.60
N LEU A 75 23.75 -17.55 -2.51
CA LEU A 75 22.43 -17.92 -3.04
C LEU A 75 21.52 -18.47 -1.93
N ALA A 76 20.22 -18.26 -2.10
CA ALA A 76 19.20 -18.74 -1.16
C ALA A 76 19.18 -20.28 -1.12
N GLN A 77 19.09 -20.84 0.08
CA GLN A 77 18.95 -22.26 0.35
C GLN A 77 17.47 -22.68 0.42
N SER A 78 17.23 -23.99 0.41
CA SER A 78 15.88 -24.54 0.57
C SER A 78 15.23 -24.04 1.87
N GLY A 79 14.03 -23.47 1.77
CA GLY A 79 13.29 -22.91 2.90
C GLY A 79 13.56 -21.42 3.16
N GLU A 80 14.57 -20.81 2.51
CA GLU A 80 14.79 -19.36 2.56
C GLU A 80 13.93 -18.63 1.53
N HIS A 81 13.61 -17.36 1.80
CA HIS A 81 12.87 -16.52 0.87
C HIS A 81 13.70 -16.26 -0.39
N GLN A 82 13.13 -16.47 -1.58
CA GLN A 82 13.90 -16.39 -2.83
C GLN A 82 14.23 -14.97 -3.30
N LEU A 83 13.61 -13.95 -2.69
CA LEU A 83 13.89 -12.51 -2.92
C LEU A 83 13.80 -12.11 -4.41
N ARG A 84 12.85 -12.70 -5.13
CA ARG A 84 12.63 -12.42 -6.56
C ARG A 84 11.71 -11.21 -6.73
N VAL A 85 11.92 -10.44 -7.79
CA VAL A 85 11.07 -9.29 -8.14
C VAL A 85 9.71 -9.78 -8.58
N ALA A 86 8.65 -9.49 -7.81
CA ALA A 86 7.30 -9.98 -8.13
C ALA A 86 6.34 -8.90 -8.64
N TYR A 87 6.75 -7.62 -8.68
CA TYR A 87 5.86 -6.55 -9.14
C TYR A 87 5.85 -6.48 -10.67
N PRO A 88 4.73 -6.05 -11.29
CA PRO A 88 4.68 -5.78 -12.73
C PRO A 88 5.78 -4.82 -13.16
N LEU A 89 6.32 -4.98 -14.37
CA LEU A 89 7.54 -4.30 -14.79
C LEU A 89 7.41 -2.78 -14.73
N TYR A 90 6.21 -2.26 -15.01
CA TYR A 90 5.94 -0.82 -14.95
C TYR A 90 6.10 -0.22 -13.55
N SER A 91 6.19 -1.03 -12.49
CA SER A 91 6.53 -0.53 -11.14
C SER A 91 7.90 0.16 -11.11
N ILE A 92 8.78 -0.14 -12.07
CA ILE A 92 10.06 0.55 -12.26
C ILE A 92 9.87 2.07 -12.35
N SER A 93 8.76 2.57 -12.92
CA SER A 93 8.48 4.00 -12.97
C SER A 93 8.46 4.67 -11.58
N ILE A 94 8.04 3.93 -10.54
CA ILE A 94 8.02 4.40 -9.14
C ILE A 94 9.41 4.31 -8.51
N PHE A 95 10.15 3.24 -8.79
CA PHE A 95 11.46 2.99 -8.17
C PHE A 95 12.62 3.70 -8.88
N LEU A 96 12.43 4.12 -10.15
CA LEU A 96 13.42 4.75 -11.00
C LEU A 96 14.13 5.94 -10.33
N PRO A 97 13.44 6.93 -9.75
CA PRO A 97 14.11 8.06 -9.10
C PRO A 97 15.07 7.65 -7.98
N PHE A 98 14.74 6.57 -7.26
CA PHE A 98 15.54 6.05 -6.16
C PHE A 98 16.67 5.13 -6.62
N ALA A 99 16.48 4.45 -7.75
CA ALA A 99 17.50 3.62 -8.39
C ALA A 99 18.68 4.45 -8.94
N LEU A 100 18.50 5.76 -9.14
CA LEU A 100 19.58 6.66 -9.56
C LEU A 100 20.66 6.84 -8.49
N PHE A 101 20.32 6.66 -7.21
CA PHE A 101 21.31 6.66 -6.13
C PHE A 101 22.10 5.33 -6.15
N PRO A 102 23.43 5.35 -6.36
CA PRO A 102 24.23 4.12 -6.40
C PRO A 102 24.39 3.48 -5.03
N ASP A 103 24.41 4.29 -3.97
CA ASP A 103 24.46 3.82 -2.59
C ASP A 103 23.07 3.41 -2.10
N PHE A 104 22.96 2.15 -1.65
CA PHE A 104 21.68 1.60 -1.22
C PHE A 104 21.17 2.23 0.09
N ALA A 105 22.05 2.59 1.02
CA ALA A 105 21.63 3.19 2.29
C ALA A 105 20.99 4.57 2.06
N LEU A 106 21.56 5.38 1.17
CA LEU A 106 20.99 6.64 0.74
C LEU A 106 19.69 6.43 -0.05
N ALA A 107 19.66 5.50 -1.01
CA ALA A 107 18.44 5.18 -1.76
C ALA A 107 17.29 4.79 -0.82
N ARG A 108 17.58 3.91 0.15
CA ARG A 108 16.63 3.45 1.16
C ARG A 108 16.17 4.60 2.06
N ALA A 109 17.06 5.50 2.45
CA ALA A 109 16.70 6.64 3.30
C ALA A 109 15.73 7.61 2.61
N VAL A 110 15.99 7.92 1.33
CA VAL A 110 15.10 8.77 0.52
C VAL A 110 13.76 8.07 0.27
N TRP A 111 13.78 6.76 0.03
CA TRP A 111 12.57 5.95 -0.08
C TRP A 111 11.75 5.93 1.21
N MET A 112 12.36 5.66 2.36
CA MET A 112 11.69 5.69 3.67
C MET A 112 11.05 7.05 3.95
N THR A 113 11.77 8.14 3.64
CA THR A 113 11.23 9.51 3.77
C THR A 113 9.96 9.67 2.92
N THR A 114 9.96 9.15 1.70
CA THR A 114 8.78 9.19 0.81
C THR A 114 7.62 8.38 1.41
N LEU A 115 7.89 7.21 1.97
CA LEU A 115 6.87 6.38 2.63
C LEU A 115 6.30 7.03 3.89
N GLU A 116 7.12 7.71 4.70
CA GLU A 116 6.65 8.45 5.89
C GLU A 116 5.69 9.58 5.51
N LEU A 117 6.04 10.36 4.48
CA LEU A 117 5.14 11.39 3.95
C LEU A 117 3.83 10.78 3.43
N ALA A 118 3.91 9.63 2.76
CA ALA A 118 2.73 8.91 2.29
C ALA A 118 1.87 8.38 3.45
N LEU A 119 2.46 7.91 4.56
CA LEU A 119 1.73 7.50 5.77
C LEU A 119 1.02 8.69 6.43
N VAL A 120 1.69 9.82 6.57
CA VAL A 120 1.08 11.06 7.09
C VAL A 120 -0.08 11.50 6.20
N GLY A 121 0.13 11.52 4.87
CA GLY A 121 -0.90 11.84 3.89
C GLY A 121 -2.08 10.85 3.95
N LEU A 122 -1.80 9.56 4.05
CA LEU A 122 -2.77 8.48 4.20
C LEU A 122 -3.63 8.69 5.46
N ALA A 123 -3.03 9.00 6.61
CA ALA A 123 -3.74 9.28 7.84
C ALA A 123 -4.66 10.50 7.72
N ILE A 124 -4.14 11.61 7.20
CA ILE A 124 -4.90 12.86 7.03
C ILE A 124 -6.07 12.66 6.06
N PHE A 125 -5.83 12.00 4.93
CA PHE A 125 -6.89 11.74 3.94
C PHE A 125 -7.90 10.73 4.44
N SER A 126 -7.50 9.75 5.25
CA SER A 126 -8.41 8.82 5.92
C SER A 126 -9.38 9.55 6.87
N ILE A 127 -8.86 10.46 7.72
CA ILE A 127 -9.68 11.32 8.59
C ILE A 127 -10.68 12.12 7.75
N LYS A 128 -10.20 12.76 6.67
CA LYS A 128 -11.04 13.58 5.79
C LYS A 128 -12.12 12.75 5.09
N LEU A 129 -11.78 11.60 4.52
CA LEU A 129 -12.75 10.72 3.86
C LEU A 129 -13.88 10.29 4.78
N ALA A 130 -13.54 9.94 6.03
CA ALA A 130 -14.48 9.50 7.04
C ALA A 130 -15.35 10.64 7.63
N ASP A 131 -15.17 11.89 7.17
CA ASP A 131 -15.74 13.10 7.79
C ASP A 131 -15.50 13.17 9.29
N TRP A 132 -14.40 12.57 9.73
CA TRP A 132 -14.05 12.52 11.13
C TRP A 132 -13.51 13.89 11.57
N LYS A 133 -14.07 14.43 12.66
CA LYS A 133 -13.66 15.71 13.24
C LYS A 133 -12.97 15.52 14.61
N PRO A 134 -11.84 14.79 14.68
CA PRO A 134 -11.11 14.64 15.93
C PRO A 134 -10.52 15.99 16.38
N GLY A 135 -10.36 16.17 17.68
CA GLY A 135 -9.55 17.28 18.20
C GLY A 135 -8.08 17.14 17.78
N MET A 136 -7.30 18.21 17.93
CA MET A 136 -5.89 18.25 17.51
C MET A 136 -5.05 17.12 18.11
N GLY A 137 -5.22 16.84 19.42
CA GLY A 137 -4.48 15.77 20.09
C GLY A 137 -4.76 14.39 19.50
N LEU A 138 -6.01 14.09 19.17
CA LEU A 138 -6.39 12.80 18.57
C LEU A 138 -5.98 12.72 17.10
N THR A 139 -5.96 13.85 16.38
CA THR A 139 -5.40 13.93 15.03
C THR A 139 -3.91 13.59 15.01
N ILE A 140 -3.13 14.26 15.88
CA ILE A 140 -1.70 13.97 16.03
C ILE A 140 -1.51 12.53 16.48
N GLY A 141 -2.31 12.07 17.44
CA GLY A 141 -2.34 10.68 17.88
C GLY A 141 -2.54 9.68 16.75
N PHE A 142 -3.50 9.94 15.85
CA PHE A 142 -3.78 9.05 14.72
C PHE A 142 -2.66 9.04 13.68
N ILE A 143 -2.01 10.18 13.45
CA ILE A 143 -0.82 10.26 12.59
C ILE A 143 0.33 9.46 13.20
N LEU A 144 0.63 9.67 14.49
CA LEU A 144 1.66 8.90 15.18
C LEU A 144 1.33 7.40 15.20
N PHE A 145 0.06 7.05 15.39
CA PHE A 145 -0.40 5.67 15.28
C PHE A 145 -0.13 5.10 13.89
N SER A 146 -0.45 5.82 12.81
CA SER A 146 -0.18 5.34 11.45
C SER A 146 1.30 5.08 11.17
N LEU A 147 2.20 5.80 11.82
CA LEU A 147 3.66 5.68 11.67
C LEU A 147 4.24 4.54 12.53
N LEU A 148 3.78 4.42 13.78
CA LEU A 148 4.41 3.56 14.79
C LEU A 148 3.72 2.21 14.98
N TRP A 149 2.48 2.08 14.49
CA TRP A 149 1.75 0.81 14.55
C TRP A 149 2.47 -0.26 13.74
N TYR A 150 2.42 -1.52 14.17
CA TYR A 150 3.12 -2.64 13.52
C TYR A 150 2.91 -2.66 12.00
N HIS A 151 1.67 -2.48 11.55
CA HIS A 151 1.33 -2.47 10.13
C HIS A 151 1.75 -1.20 9.39
N GLY A 152 2.17 -0.12 10.07
CA GLY A 152 2.81 1.05 9.46
C GLY A 152 4.34 0.97 9.51
N LEU A 153 4.90 0.65 10.68
CA LEU A 153 6.33 0.69 10.94
C LEU A 153 7.09 -0.45 10.23
N ARG A 154 6.57 -1.68 10.26
CA ARG A 154 7.21 -2.83 9.59
C ARG A 154 7.36 -2.61 8.08
N PRO A 155 6.29 -2.28 7.31
CA PRO A 155 6.45 -1.99 5.90
C PRO A 155 7.30 -0.74 5.63
N LEU A 156 7.30 0.26 6.52
CA LEU A 156 8.18 1.42 6.39
C LEU A 156 9.66 1.02 6.46
N ILE A 157 10.06 0.28 7.50
CA ILE A 157 11.44 -0.16 7.71
C ILE A 157 11.90 -1.10 6.58
N ASN A 158 11.02 -2.00 6.13
CA ASN A 158 11.29 -2.90 5.00
C ASN A 158 11.29 -2.18 3.64
N GLY A 159 10.74 -0.96 3.57
CA GLY A 159 10.61 -0.21 2.33
C GLY A 159 9.52 -0.78 1.40
N ASN A 160 8.45 -1.31 1.96
CA ASN A 160 7.38 -1.94 1.22
C ASN A 160 6.48 -0.89 0.53
N ALA A 161 6.32 -0.99 -0.79
CA ALA A 161 5.49 -0.06 -1.57
C ALA A 161 3.98 -0.10 -1.25
N VAL A 162 3.52 -0.98 -0.35
CA VAL A 162 2.10 -1.09 0.02
C VAL A 162 1.60 0.17 0.70
N ILE A 163 2.49 0.90 1.38
CA ILE A 163 2.21 2.23 1.92
C ILE A 163 1.81 3.20 0.80
N LEU A 164 2.55 3.23 -0.32
CA LEU A 164 2.18 4.05 -1.48
C LEU A 164 0.87 3.57 -2.12
N VAL A 165 0.66 2.25 -2.23
CA VAL A 165 -0.60 1.70 -2.76
C VAL A 165 -1.79 2.13 -1.91
N ALA A 166 -1.67 2.05 -0.58
CA ALA A 166 -2.70 2.53 0.34
C ALA A 166 -2.92 4.04 0.22
N PHE A 167 -1.83 4.82 0.12
CA PHE A 167 -1.92 6.25 -0.12
C PHE A 167 -2.63 6.58 -1.45
N PHE A 168 -2.27 5.93 -2.57
CA PHE A 168 -2.91 6.12 -3.87
C PHE A 168 -4.38 5.75 -3.85
N LEU A 169 -4.75 4.67 -3.15
CA LEU A 169 -6.15 4.31 -2.91
C LEU A 169 -6.89 5.47 -2.24
N THR A 170 -6.42 5.89 -1.06
CA THR A 170 -7.11 6.90 -0.25
C THR A 170 -7.10 8.28 -0.93
N ALA A 171 -6.01 8.65 -1.61
CA ALA A 171 -5.92 9.86 -2.42
C ALA A 171 -6.87 9.80 -3.63
N GLY A 172 -6.99 8.64 -4.28
CA GLY A 172 -7.94 8.43 -5.37
C GLY A 172 -9.39 8.57 -4.92
N LEU A 173 -9.74 8.05 -3.75
CA LEU A 173 -11.06 8.27 -3.13
C LEU A 173 -11.29 9.75 -2.79
N MET A 174 -10.26 10.45 -2.29
CA MET A 174 -10.34 11.90 -2.06
C MET A 174 -10.55 12.67 -3.38
N ALA A 175 -9.90 12.23 -4.46
CA ALA A 175 -10.08 12.81 -5.80
C ALA A 175 -11.52 12.58 -6.32
N ILE A 176 -12.10 11.38 -6.13
CA ILE A 176 -13.53 11.13 -6.41
C ILE A 176 -14.40 12.11 -5.62
N ARG A 177 -14.16 12.25 -4.32
CA ARG A 177 -14.91 13.17 -3.46
C ARG A 177 -14.81 14.62 -3.95
N GLY A 178 -13.62 15.02 -4.42
CA GLY A 178 -13.35 16.31 -5.03
C GLY A 178 -13.77 16.45 -6.49
N ARG A 179 -14.46 15.45 -7.07
CA ARG A 179 -14.88 15.39 -8.49
C ARG A 179 -13.73 15.43 -9.51
N ALA A 180 -12.51 15.09 -9.11
CA ALA A 180 -11.33 14.96 -9.97
C ALA A 180 -11.18 13.50 -10.45
N GLU A 181 -12.08 13.08 -11.34
CA GLU A 181 -12.18 11.69 -11.80
C GLU A 181 -10.92 11.21 -12.54
N GLU A 182 -10.27 12.09 -13.30
CA GLU A 182 -9.04 11.79 -14.04
C GLU A 182 -7.91 11.38 -13.09
N LEU A 183 -7.67 12.20 -12.06
CA LEU A 183 -6.67 11.93 -11.05
C LEU A 183 -6.98 10.66 -10.27
N ALA A 184 -8.25 10.41 -9.94
CA ALA A 184 -8.66 9.18 -9.28
C ALA A 184 -8.29 7.95 -10.13
N GLY A 185 -8.61 7.97 -11.43
CA GLY A 185 -8.26 6.91 -12.37
C GLY A 185 -6.75 6.65 -12.41
N VAL A 186 -5.93 7.69 -12.56
CA VAL A 186 -4.45 7.57 -12.58
C VAL A 186 -3.92 6.98 -11.26
N LEU A 187 -4.41 7.45 -10.11
CA LEU A 187 -3.96 6.94 -8.81
C LEU A 187 -4.33 5.46 -8.62
N PHE A 188 -5.54 5.06 -9.02
CA PHE A 188 -5.96 3.67 -8.99
C PHE A 188 -5.15 2.78 -9.95
N ALA A 189 -4.72 3.31 -11.10
CA ALA A 189 -3.82 2.59 -11.98
C ALA A 189 -2.49 2.29 -11.29
N PHE A 190 -1.91 3.26 -10.57
CA PHE A 190 -0.67 3.03 -9.82
C PHE A 190 -0.81 2.03 -8.66
N MET A 191 -2.01 1.74 -8.18
CA MET A 191 -2.19 0.64 -7.22
C MET A 191 -1.84 -0.73 -7.82
N THR A 192 -1.96 -0.88 -9.14
CA THR A 192 -1.70 -2.15 -9.85
C THR A 192 -0.25 -2.62 -9.78
N ILE A 193 0.68 -1.79 -9.28
CA ILE A 193 2.05 -2.25 -8.94
C ILE A 193 2.04 -3.37 -7.89
N LYS A 194 0.96 -3.48 -7.09
CA LYS A 194 0.66 -4.66 -6.26
C LYS A 194 -0.69 -5.24 -6.63
N PRO A 195 -0.76 -6.10 -7.68
CA PRO A 195 -2.03 -6.62 -8.19
C PRO A 195 -2.86 -7.32 -7.11
N GLN A 196 -2.22 -8.12 -6.25
CA GLN A 196 -2.90 -8.87 -5.18
C GLN A 196 -3.67 -7.98 -4.19
N ILE A 197 -3.17 -6.77 -3.94
CA ILE A 197 -3.81 -5.81 -3.01
C ILE A 197 -4.84 -4.96 -3.74
N ALA A 198 -4.58 -4.61 -4.99
CA ALA A 198 -5.45 -3.75 -5.78
C ALA A 198 -6.68 -4.49 -6.35
N LEU A 199 -6.57 -5.79 -6.63
CA LEU A 199 -7.52 -6.54 -7.46
C LEU A 199 -8.97 -6.39 -7.03
N VAL A 200 -9.30 -6.78 -5.79
CA VAL A 200 -10.70 -6.80 -5.31
C VAL A 200 -11.29 -5.38 -5.27
N PHE A 201 -10.48 -4.41 -4.83
CA PHE A 201 -10.88 -3.00 -4.83
C PHE A 201 -11.12 -2.47 -6.25
N LEU A 202 -10.23 -2.75 -7.20
CA LEU A 202 -10.38 -2.29 -8.57
C LEU A 202 -11.56 -2.96 -9.29
N LEU A 203 -11.84 -4.23 -9.01
CA LEU A 203 -13.05 -4.90 -9.50
C LEU A 203 -14.31 -4.17 -9.01
N TYR A 204 -14.37 -3.82 -7.72
CA TYR A 204 -15.46 -3.02 -7.19
C TYR A 204 -15.54 -1.64 -7.84
N MET A 205 -14.42 -0.91 -7.91
CA MET A 205 -14.39 0.43 -8.50
C MET A 205 -14.77 0.44 -9.98
N THR A 206 -14.45 -0.62 -10.71
CA THR A 206 -14.86 -0.82 -12.09
C THR A 206 -16.36 -1.03 -12.18
N PHE A 207 -16.90 -1.97 -11.41
CA PHE A 207 -18.32 -2.24 -11.34
C PHE A 207 -19.13 -0.99 -10.96
N TRP A 208 -18.70 -0.30 -9.89
CA TRP A 208 -19.31 0.93 -9.42
C TRP A 208 -19.21 2.05 -10.47
N GLY A 209 -18.04 2.19 -11.11
CA GLY A 209 -17.78 3.18 -12.14
C GLY A 209 -18.66 2.99 -13.37
N ILE A 210 -18.84 1.75 -13.84
CA ILE A 210 -19.77 1.42 -14.94
C ILE A 210 -21.20 1.73 -14.52
N SER A 211 -21.61 1.27 -13.34
CA SER A 211 -22.98 1.43 -12.83
C SER A 211 -23.40 2.90 -12.66
N ASN A 212 -22.43 3.77 -12.34
CA ASN A 212 -22.64 5.20 -12.13
C ASN A 212 -22.13 6.06 -13.28
N GLN A 213 -21.83 5.46 -14.44
CA GLN A 213 -21.39 6.15 -15.66
C GLN A 213 -20.14 7.04 -15.47
N ARG A 214 -19.21 6.62 -14.60
CA ARG A 214 -17.94 7.30 -14.29
C ARG A 214 -16.87 6.97 -15.34
N TRP A 215 -17.21 7.16 -16.62
CA TRP A 215 -16.37 6.77 -17.75
C TRP A 215 -15.03 7.49 -17.78
N ARG A 216 -14.97 8.73 -17.30
CA ARG A 216 -13.73 9.50 -17.25
C ARG A 216 -12.75 8.86 -16.27
N MET A 217 -13.18 8.52 -15.05
CA MET A 217 -12.36 7.77 -14.10
C MET A 217 -11.86 6.43 -14.69
N LEU A 218 -12.75 5.65 -15.30
CA LEU A 218 -12.39 4.35 -15.89
C LEU A 218 -11.43 4.49 -17.07
N GLY A 219 -11.64 5.49 -17.93
CA GLY A 219 -10.78 5.80 -19.06
C GLY A 219 -9.36 6.12 -18.62
N TRP A 220 -9.19 6.93 -17.56
CA TRP A 220 -7.87 7.22 -17.00
C TRP A 220 -7.25 6.05 -16.25
N LEU A 221 -8.05 5.24 -15.55
CA LEU A 221 -7.58 4.00 -14.92
C LEU A 221 -6.99 3.04 -15.95
N TYR A 222 -7.81 2.60 -16.91
CA TYR A 222 -7.39 1.61 -17.90
C TYR A 222 -6.43 2.17 -18.94
N GLY A 223 -6.59 3.44 -19.32
CA GLY A 223 -5.66 4.13 -20.21
C GLY A 223 -4.26 4.23 -19.60
N THR A 224 -4.14 4.56 -18.32
CA THR A 224 -2.84 4.60 -17.63
C THR A 224 -2.23 3.20 -17.53
N ILE A 225 -3.01 2.17 -17.16
CA ILE A 225 -2.53 0.78 -17.13
C ILE A 225 -2.04 0.34 -18.53
N ALA A 226 -2.78 0.69 -19.59
CA ALA A 226 -2.42 0.36 -20.96
C ALA A 226 -1.12 1.04 -21.38
N VAL A 227 -0.94 2.33 -21.08
CA VAL A 227 0.30 3.06 -21.38
C VAL A 227 1.48 2.48 -20.59
N LEU A 228 1.32 2.26 -19.29
CA LEU A 228 2.35 1.65 -18.45
C LEU A 228 2.76 0.25 -18.98
N THR A 229 1.78 -0.56 -19.34
CA THR A 229 1.99 -1.89 -19.92
C THR A 229 2.71 -1.81 -21.26
N ALA A 230 2.28 -0.91 -22.16
CA ALA A 230 2.88 -0.73 -23.48
C ALA A 230 4.35 -0.30 -23.36
N VAL A 231 4.65 0.69 -22.50
CA VAL A 231 6.03 1.12 -22.23
C VAL A 231 6.87 -0.03 -21.68
N SER A 232 6.34 -0.82 -20.73
CA SER A 232 7.03 -2.01 -20.22
C SER A 232 7.27 -3.08 -21.29
N THR A 233 6.31 -3.31 -22.18
CA THR A 233 6.46 -4.26 -23.30
C THR A 233 7.49 -3.78 -24.32
N MET A 234 7.68 -2.47 -24.50
CA MET A 234 8.77 -1.93 -25.33
C MET A 234 10.15 -2.15 -24.70
N LEU A 235 10.24 -2.20 -23.36
CA LEU A 235 11.50 -2.45 -22.64
C LEU A 235 11.85 -3.95 -22.60
N ILE A 236 10.88 -4.80 -22.25
CA ILE A 236 11.04 -6.25 -22.17
C ILE A 236 9.76 -6.89 -22.76
N PRO A 237 9.76 -7.38 -24.01
CA PRO A 237 8.54 -7.82 -24.68
C PRO A 237 7.73 -8.92 -23.96
N ASP A 238 8.40 -9.85 -23.28
CA ASP A 238 7.82 -11.00 -22.60
C ASP A 238 7.64 -10.81 -21.08
N TRP A 239 7.75 -9.56 -20.58
CA TRP A 239 7.71 -9.26 -19.14
C TRP A 239 6.44 -9.76 -18.45
N ILE A 240 5.30 -9.78 -19.14
CA ILE A 240 4.02 -10.25 -18.58
C ILE A 240 4.14 -11.74 -18.22
N LEU A 241 4.75 -12.55 -19.09
CA LEU A 241 4.93 -13.98 -18.83
C LEU A 241 5.92 -14.19 -17.67
N GLN A 242 7.00 -13.41 -17.65
CA GLN A 242 7.98 -13.45 -16.56
C GLN A 242 7.34 -13.05 -15.22
N ASN A 243 6.57 -11.96 -15.18
CA ASN A 243 5.88 -11.52 -13.98
C ASN A 243 4.81 -12.52 -13.50
N LEU A 244 4.00 -13.07 -14.41
CA LEU A 244 3.02 -14.10 -14.07
C LEU A 244 3.69 -15.34 -13.47
N ARG A 245 4.86 -15.74 -13.99
CA ARG A 245 5.65 -16.82 -13.39
C ARG A 245 6.01 -16.51 -11.94
N GLU A 246 6.49 -15.31 -11.65
CA GLU A 246 6.81 -14.90 -10.27
C GLU A 246 5.58 -14.88 -9.37
N VAL A 247 4.43 -14.38 -9.86
CA VAL A 247 3.18 -14.38 -9.09
C VAL A 247 2.71 -15.79 -8.76
N VAL A 248 2.85 -16.76 -9.69
CA VAL A 248 2.48 -18.16 -9.44
C VAL A 248 3.48 -18.87 -8.51
N LEU A 249 4.76 -18.51 -8.56
CA LEU A 249 5.78 -19.05 -7.67
C LEU A 249 5.70 -18.46 -6.26
N TYR A 250 5.22 -17.22 -6.12
CA TYR A 250 5.20 -16.46 -4.87
C TYR A 250 4.63 -17.23 -3.65
N PRO A 251 3.50 -17.95 -3.76
CA PRO A 251 2.97 -18.72 -2.64
C PRO A 251 3.83 -19.92 -2.22
N LYS A 252 4.67 -20.44 -3.11
CA LYS A 252 5.42 -21.69 -2.85
C LYS A 252 6.62 -21.49 -1.92
N TYR A 253 7.18 -20.29 -1.88
CA TYR A 253 8.34 -19.96 -1.05
C TYR A 253 8.01 -18.96 0.07
N ASN A 254 6.72 -18.70 0.30
CA ASN A 254 6.24 -17.83 1.37
C ASN A 254 5.34 -18.61 2.34
N PRO A 255 5.28 -18.18 3.62
CA PRO A 255 4.35 -18.77 4.58
C PRO A 255 2.88 -18.70 4.11
N PRO A 256 2.02 -19.58 4.64
CA PRO A 256 0.58 -19.54 4.40
C PRO A 256 0.00 -18.15 4.66
N GLY A 257 -0.49 -17.49 3.63
CA GLY A 257 -1.10 -16.16 3.73
C GLY A 257 -2.59 -16.12 3.41
N THR A 258 -3.28 -17.26 3.47
CA THR A 258 -4.74 -17.34 3.26
C THR A 258 -5.42 -18.03 4.44
N PRO A 259 -6.65 -17.65 4.82
CA PRO A 259 -7.37 -18.33 5.91
C PRO A 259 -7.55 -19.84 5.68
N ALA A 260 -7.76 -20.28 4.44
CA ALA A 260 -7.87 -21.70 4.13
C ALA A 260 -6.57 -22.47 4.38
N ALA A 261 -5.42 -21.88 4.07
CA ALA A 261 -4.13 -22.50 4.35
C ALA A 261 -3.82 -22.49 5.86
N ILE A 262 -4.05 -21.37 6.55
CA ILE A 262 -3.85 -21.25 8.00
C ILE A 262 -4.75 -22.24 8.76
N PHE A 263 -6.04 -22.31 8.43
CA PHE A 263 -6.94 -23.25 9.08
C PHE A 263 -6.59 -24.70 8.77
N ALA A 264 -6.07 -25.00 7.58
CA ALA A 264 -5.61 -26.36 7.26
C ALA A 264 -4.42 -26.79 8.13
N GLU A 265 -3.54 -25.86 8.53
CA GLU A 265 -2.48 -26.14 9.51
C GLU A 265 -3.03 -26.41 10.92
N TRP A 266 -4.02 -25.62 11.36
CA TRP A 266 -4.62 -25.78 12.69
C TRP A 266 -5.55 -26.99 12.79
N LEU A 267 -6.28 -27.30 11.72
CA LEU A 267 -7.28 -28.37 11.63
C LEU A 267 -7.08 -29.16 10.32
N PRO A 268 -6.19 -30.17 10.30
CA PRO A 268 -5.80 -30.87 9.07
C PRO A 268 -6.97 -31.52 8.30
N ALA A 269 -8.01 -32.00 9.00
CA ALA A 269 -9.12 -32.71 8.38
C ALA A 269 -10.18 -31.78 7.75
N THR A 270 -10.43 -30.60 8.33
CA THR A 270 -11.59 -29.75 7.98
C THR A 270 -11.25 -28.29 7.73
N GLY A 271 -10.08 -27.81 8.17
CA GLY A 271 -9.71 -26.40 8.18
C GLY A 271 -9.72 -25.76 6.78
N ARG A 272 -9.25 -26.49 5.77
CA ARG A 272 -9.31 -26.05 4.38
C ARG A 272 -10.76 -25.77 3.93
N ASN A 273 -11.69 -26.66 4.27
CA ASN A 273 -13.11 -26.51 3.91
C ASN A 273 -13.75 -25.32 4.64
N ILE A 274 -13.40 -25.11 5.91
CA ILE A 274 -13.86 -23.95 6.68
C ILE A 274 -13.37 -22.65 6.05
N GLY A 275 -12.09 -22.55 5.69
CA GLY A 275 -11.55 -21.35 5.05
C GLY A 275 -12.11 -21.09 3.65
N MET A 276 -12.40 -22.15 2.88
CA MET A 276 -13.13 -22.02 1.62
C MET A 276 -14.59 -21.55 1.86
N GLY A 277 -15.26 -22.08 2.88
CA GLY A 277 -16.59 -21.63 3.29
C GLY A 277 -16.62 -20.15 3.65
N LEU A 278 -15.65 -19.68 4.45
CA LEU A 278 -15.47 -18.26 4.76
C LEU A 278 -15.29 -17.43 3.49
N THR A 279 -14.44 -17.89 2.56
CA THR A 279 -14.21 -17.21 1.29
C THR A 279 -15.50 -17.08 0.47
N VAL A 280 -16.28 -18.15 0.35
CA VAL A 280 -17.57 -18.14 -0.37
C VAL A 280 -18.55 -17.16 0.27
N ILE A 281 -18.67 -17.17 1.60
CA ILE A 281 -19.53 -16.24 2.34
C ILE A 281 -19.12 -14.80 2.08
N LEU A 282 -17.83 -14.47 2.21
CA LEU A 282 -17.32 -13.12 1.98
C LEU A 282 -17.55 -12.68 0.53
N VAL A 283 -17.34 -13.55 -0.45
CA VAL A 283 -17.63 -13.26 -1.87
C VAL A 283 -19.11 -12.94 -2.07
N LEU A 284 -20.01 -13.73 -1.50
CA LEU A 284 -21.46 -13.49 -1.61
C LEU A 284 -21.86 -12.16 -0.97
N VAL A 285 -21.35 -11.87 0.23
CA VAL A 285 -21.57 -10.58 0.92
C VAL A 285 -21.08 -9.42 0.05
N LEU A 286 -19.87 -9.51 -0.51
CA LEU A 286 -19.33 -8.46 -1.37
C LEU A 286 -20.17 -8.27 -2.62
N ILE A 287 -20.57 -9.33 -3.31
CA ILE A 287 -21.41 -9.22 -4.51
C ILE A 287 -22.72 -8.49 -4.17
N ILE A 288 -23.41 -8.91 -3.10
CA ILE A 288 -24.67 -8.29 -2.66
C ILE A 288 -24.46 -6.80 -2.35
N GLU A 289 -23.49 -6.48 -1.50
CA GLU A 289 -23.22 -5.10 -1.10
C GLU A 289 -22.76 -4.22 -2.27
N TRP A 290 -21.98 -4.77 -3.21
CA TRP A 290 -21.62 -4.06 -4.43
C TRP A 290 -22.87 -3.68 -5.23
N PHE A 291 -23.78 -4.62 -5.46
CA PHE A 291 -25.03 -4.35 -6.17
C PHE A 291 -25.93 -3.32 -5.48
N LEU A 292 -26.00 -3.34 -4.16
CA LEU A 292 -26.78 -2.35 -3.38
C LEU A 292 -26.12 -0.97 -3.42
N SER A 293 -24.79 -0.92 -3.35
CA SER A 293 -24.02 0.33 -3.28
C SER A 293 -24.14 1.26 -4.49
N ARG A 294 -24.69 0.76 -5.62
CA ARG A 294 -24.97 1.57 -6.81
C ARG A 294 -25.87 2.77 -6.54
N ARG A 295 -26.68 2.73 -5.47
CA ARG A 295 -27.62 3.80 -5.10
C ARG A 295 -27.19 4.57 -3.85
N TYR A 296 -26.08 4.19 -3.22
CA TYR A 296 -25.64 4.83 -1.98
C TYR A 296 -25.05 6.21 -2.25
N GLU A 297 -25.30 7.13 -1.31
CA GLU A 297 -24.52 8.37 -1.22
C GLU A 297 -23.07 8.08 -0.83
N PHE A 298 -22.21 9.09 -0.89
CA PHE A 298 -20.76 8.95 -0.70
C PHE A 298 -20.38 8.20 0.59
N ARG A 299 -21.10 8.44 1.70
CA ARG A 299 -20.82 7.77 2.98
C ARG A 299 -21.13 6.26 2.94
N GLY A 300 -22.23 5.86 2.30
CA GLY A 300 -22.55 4.45 2.10
C GLY A 300 -21.59 3.78 1.10
N PHE A 301 -21.22 4.50 0.03
CA PHE A 301 -20.17 4.07 -0.90
C PHE A 301 -18.83 3.82 -0.20
N LEU A 302 -18.38 4.76 0.66
CA LEU A 302 -17.16 4.61 1.44
C LEU A 302 -17.24 3.41 2.40
N TRP A 303 -18.40 3.18 3.02
CA TRP A 303 -18.60 1.99 3.85
C TRP A 303 -18.44 0.69 3.04
N THR A 304 -19.01 0.61 1.83
CA THR A 304 -18.85 -0.56 0.96
C THR A 304 -17.39 -0.75 0.53
N ILE A 305 -16.64 0.34 0.29
CA ILE A 305 -15.19 0.27 0.06
C ILE A 305 -14.48 -0.31 1.28
N CYS A 306 -14.73 0.21 2.47
CA CYS A 306 -14.11 -0.27 3.70
C CYS A 306 -14.41 -1.75 3.97
N LEU A 307 -15.65 -2.19 3.73
CA LEU A 307 -16.03 -3.60 3.75
C LEU A 307 -15.25 -4.40 2.72
N THR A 308 -15.14 -3.90 1.48
CA THR A 308 -14.38 -4.54 0.40
C THR A 308 -12.91 -4.72 0.76
N LEU A 309 -12.26 -3.69 1.31
CA LEU A 309 -10.86 -3.75 1.74
C LEU A 309 -10.64 -4.74 2.87
N THR A 310 -11.58 -4.78 3.83
CA THR A 310 -11.52 -5.70 4.96
C THR A 310 -11.70 -7.13 4.49
N ALA A 311 -12.75 -7.42 3.72
CA ALA A 311 -13.02 -8.75 3.17
C ALA A 311 -11.91 -9.22 2.23
N ALA A 312 -11.27 -8.32 1.47
CA ALA A 312 -10.15 -8.64 0.59
C ALA A 312 -8.92 -9.20 1.32
N GLN A 313 -8.76 -8.95 2.63
CA GLN A 313 -7.67 -9.56 3.41
C GLN A 313 -7.98 -11.01 3.83
N TRP A 314 -9.24 -11.44 3.72
CA TRP A 314 -9.73 -12.74 4.20
C TRP A 314 -10.31 -13.61 3.08
N ILE A 315 -10.60 -13.02 1.92
CA ILE A 315 -10.84 -13.77 0.69
C ILE A 315 -9.54 -14.51 0.35
N GLY A 316 -9.61 -15.73 -0.20
CA GLY A 316 -8.47 -16.64 -0.41
C GLY A 316 -7.31 -16.18 -1.31
N ILE A 317 -7.05 -14.88 -1.43
CA ILE A 317 -5.87 -14.25 -2.02
C ILE A 317 -4.79 -14.14 -0.94
N GLN A 318 -3.57 -14.55 -1.26
CA GLN A 318 -2.46 -14.48 -0.31
C GLN A 318 -2.12 -13.03 0.05
N THR A 319 -1.99 -12.76 1.35
CA THR A 319 -1.55 -11.46 1.87
C THR A 319 -0.58 -11.63 3.04
N ASP A 320 0.33 -10.68 3.22
CA ASP A 320 1.27 -10.59 4.35
C ASP A 320 0.77 -9.54 5.34
N PRO A 321 1.03 -9.69 6.65
CA PRO A 321 0.69 -8.68 7.66
C PRO A 321 1.11 -7.26 7.30
N GLY A 322 2.24 -7.05 6.62
CA GLY A 322 2.70 -5.73 6.17
C GLY A 322 1.70 -5.01 5.24
N ASN A 323 0.80 -5.74 4.58
CA ASN A 323 -0.18 -5.16 3.67
C ASN A 323 -1.40 -4.54 4.38
N PHE A 324 -1.62 -4.85 5.67
CA PHE A 324 -2.82 -4.38 6.39
C PHE A 324 -2.84 -2.88 6.65
N ILE A 325 -1.77 -2.13 6.31
CA ILE A 325 -1.80 -0.67 6.30
C ILE A 325 -2.91 -0.11 5.39
N ILE A 326 -3.32 -0.86 4.36
CA ILE A 326 -4.45 -0.49 3.50
C ILE A 326 -5.78 -0.36 4.26
N LEU A 327 -5.86 -0.91 5.48
CA LEU A 327 -7.03 -0.81 6.35
C LEU A 327 -7.04 0.46 7.21
N LEU A 328 -6.03 1.33 7.14
CA LEU A 328 -6.03 2.61 7.87
C LEU A 328 -7.29 3.47 7.60
N PRO A 329 -7.77 3.65 6.36
CA PRO A 329 -9.05 4.34 6.11
C PRO A 329 -10.26 3.64 6.73
N VAL A 330 -10.23 2.31 6.89
CA VAL A 330 -11.27 1.55 7.60
C VAL A 330 -11.29 1.93 9.07
N LEU A 331 -10.11 2.00 9.72
CA LEU A 331 -10.01 2.43 11.12
C LEU A 331 -10.52 3.87 11.31
N ALA A 332 -10.19 4.79 10.40
CA ALA A 332 -10.69 6.17 10.47
C ALA A 332 -12.23 6.22 10.39
N LEU A 333 -12.85 5.43 9.51
CA LEU A 333 -14.31 5.32 9.42
C LEU A 333 -14.92 4.70 10.69
N LEU A 334 -14.31 3.65 11.24
CA LEU A 334 -14.78 3.04 12.49
C LEU A 334 -14.71 4.02 13.67
N PHE A 335 -13.59 4.73 13.81
CA PHE A 335 -13.42 5.74 14.86
C PHE A 335 -14.36 6.92 14.70
N SER A 336 -14.66 7.33 13.46
CA SER A 336 -15.66 8.38 13.22
C SER A 336 -17.05 7.95 13.69
N ILE A 337 -17.46 6.71 13.39
CA ILE A 337 -18.74 6.14 13.85
C ILE A 337 -18.80 6.02 15.38
N ILE A 338 -17.73 5.56 16.03
CA ILE A 338 -17.65 5.48 17.49
C ILE A 338 -17.79 6.86 18.12
N HIS A 339 -17.08 7.85 17.57
CA HIS A 339 -17.13 9.23 18.05
C HIS A 339 -18.53 9.83 17.90
N GLU A 340 -19.19 9.65 16.75
CA GLU A 340 -20.55 10.15 16.52
C GLU A 340 -21.58 9.49 17.46
N ARG A 341 -21.44 8.19 17.73
CA ARG A 341 -22.36 7.43 18.58
C ARG A 341 -22.16 7.74 20.07
N TYR A 342 -20.93 7.96 20.52
CA TYR A 342 -20.60 8.17 21.93
C TYR A 342 -19.89 9.52 22.13
N LYS A 343 -20.66 10.60 22.28
CA LYS A 343 -20.12 11.98 22.36
C LYS A 343 -19.05 12.20 23.43
N VAL A 344 -19.21 11.61 24.63
CA VAL A 344 -18.27 11.81 25.75
C VAL A 344 -17.21 10.71 25.81
N ALA A 345 -17.63 9.45 25.66
CA ALA A 345 -16.72 8.30 25.78
C ALA A 345 -15.98 7.94 24.49
N GLY A 346 -16.40 8.45 23.33
CA GLY A 346 -15.87 8.07 22.02
C GLY A 346 -14.39 8.38 21.85
N ASN A 347 -13.91 9.52 22.36
CA ASN A 347 -12.48 9.84 22.36
C ASN A 347 -11.67 8.86 23.22
N PHE A 348 -12.17 8.52 24.41
CA PHE A 348 -11.53 7.55 25.28
C PHE A 348 -11.46 6.17 24.61
N PHE A 349 -12.57 5.69 24.04
CA PHE A 349 -12.60 4.42 23.31
C PHE A 349 -11.65 4.42 22.11
N THR A 350 -11.58 5.52 21.36
CA THR A 350 -10.65 5.63 20.22
C THR A 350 -9.20 5.51 20.68
N TRP A 351 -8.81 6.25 21.71
CA TRP A 351 -7.47 6.15 22.28
C TRP A 351 -7.17 4.76 22.82
N PHE A 352 -8.12 4.15 23.53
CA PHE A 352 -7.99 2.79 24.05
C PHE A 352 -7.79 1.77 22.93
N LEU A 353 -8.60 1.81 21.86
CA LEU A 353 -8.48 0.91 20.73
C LEU A 353 -7.16 1.12 19.99
N MET A 354 -6.74 2.37 19.78
CA MET A 354 -5.43 2.67 19.19
C MET A 354 -4.29 2.14 20.05
N ALA A 355 -4.35 2.30 21.38
CA ALA A 355 -3.34 1.78 22.29
C ALA A 355 -3.31 0.24 22.30
N LEU A 356 -4.48 -0.40 22.27
CA LEU A 356 -4.62 -1.86 22.20
C LEU A 356 -4.05 -2.41 20.89
N LEU A 357 -4.39 -1.81 19.76
CA LEU A 357 -3.87 -2.20 18.44
C LEU A 357 -2.38 -1.88 18.28
N MET A 358 -1.92 -0.77 18.88
CA MET A 358 -0.52 -0.40 18.92
C MET A 358 0.27 -1.45 19.70
N GLY A 359 -0.03 -1.66 20.98
CA GLY A 359 0.76 -2.53 21.86
C GLY A 359 0.52 -4.03 21.66
N GLY A 360 -0.74 -4.44 21.45
CA GLY A 360 -1.12 -5.86 21.41
C GLY A 360 -0.50 -6.64 20.25
N LEU A 361 -0.25 -6.00 19.11
CA LEU A 361 0.36 -6.65 17.95
C LEU A 361 1.89 -6.76 18.04
N TRP A 362 2.56 -5.97 18.88
CA TRP A 362 3.98 -6.14 19.13
C TRP A 362 4.28 -7.30 20.09
N TRP A 363 3.27 -7.75 20.84
CA TRP A 363 3.38 -8.85 21.78
C TRP A 363 3.16 -10.22 21.13
N LEU A 364 2.40 -10.26 20.03
CA LEU A 364 2.15 -11.45 19.21
C LEU A 364 3.27 -11.63 18.18
#